data_AF-A0A110B2I9-F1
#
_entry.id   AF-A0A110B2I9-F1
#
_cell.length_a   1.000
_cell.length_b   1.000
_cell.length_c   1.000
_cell.angle_alpha   90.00
_cell.angle_beta   90.00
_cell.angle_gamma   90.00
#
_symmetry.space_group_name_H-M   'P 1'
#
loop_
_entity.id
_entity.type
_entity.pdbx_description
1 polymer ?
#
loop_
_entity_poly.entity_id
_entity_poly.type
_entity_poly.pdbx_seq_one_letter_code
_entity_poly.pdbx_strand_id
1 'polypeptide(L)'
;MQPAIFDAVKAVRDLGFKVVLHTAGSYPQLLQEALPWVDWVAMDIKGEWAHYPEVTGAANSAEKARESVEAVKASGVAYELRVLEGVG
;
A
#
# COMPACT_ATOMS: atom_id res chain seq x y z
N MET A 1 1.36 11.06 6.77
CA MET A 1 1.24 9.76 7.47
C MET A 1 0.54 10.01 8.79
N GLN A 2 -0.54 9.28 9.09
CA GLN A 2 -1.30 9.46 10.33
C GLN A 2 -0.68 8.60 11.45
N PRO A 3 -0.12 9.21 12.52
CA PRO A 3 0.62 8.47 13.55
C PRO A 3 -0.22 7.49 14.40
N ALA A 4 -1.55 7.64 14.41
CA ALA A 4 -2.45 6.86 15.28
C ALA A 4 -3.10 5.64 14.60
N ILE A 5 -2.67 5.28 13.38
CA ILE A 5 -3.38 4.27 12.59
C ILE A 5 -3.26 2.87 13.20
N PHE A 6 -2.14 2.56 13.86
CA PHE A 6 -1.90 1.25 14.47
C PHE A 6 -2.79 0.98 15.69
N ASP A 7 -3.02 1.99 16.53
CA ASP A 7 -3.87 1.84 17.71
C ASP A 7 -5.34 1.68 17.31
N ALA A 8 -5.78 2.43 16.29
CA ALA A 8 -7.13 2.28 15.73
C ALA A 8 -7.34 0.88 15.12
N VAL A 9 -6.34 0.35 14.41
CA VAL A 9 -6.37 -1.00 13.83
C VAL A 9 -6.53 -2.08 14.91
N LYS A 10 -5.79 -1.97 16.02
CA LYS A 10 -5.90 -2.93 17.14
C LYS A 10 -7.29 -2.89 17.79
N ALA A 11 -7.79 -1.70 18.09
CA ALA A 11 -9.10 -1.53 18.73
C ALA A 11 -10.25 -2.10 17.88
N VAL A 12 -10.20 -1.93 16.56
CA VAL A 12 -11.23 -2.42 15.63
C VAL A 12 -11.16 -3.96 15.48
N ARG A 13 -9.95 -4.55 15.51
CA ARG A 13 -9.77 -6.00 15.51
C ARG A 13 -10.31 -6.65 16.79
N ASP A 14 -10.09 -6.04 17.95
CA ASP A 14 -10.61 -6.54 19.23
C ASP A 14 -12.15 -6.57 19.26
N LEU A 15 -12.80 -5.74 18.45
CA LEU A 15 -14.25 -5.73 18.23
C LEU A 15 -14.72 -6.76 17.17
N GLY A 16 -13.81 -7.56 16.61
CA GLY A 16 -14.11 -8.61 15.63
C GLY A 16 -14.26 -8.14 14.18
N PHE A 17 -13.92 -6.88 13.89
CA PHE A 17 -13.96 -6.36 12.52
C PHE A 17 -12.68 -6.66 11.74
N LYS A 18 -12.83 -6.78 10.42
CA LYS A 18 -11.70 -6.89 9.48
C LYS A 18 -11.14 -5.51 9.17
N VAL A 19 -9.83 -5.46 8.98
CA VAL A 19 -9.08 -4.23 8.68
C VAL A 19 -8.57 -4.28 7.24
N VAL A 20 -8.91 -3.25 6.48
CA VAL A 20 -8.45 -3.03 5.11
C VAL A 20 -7.50 -1.84 5.06
N LEU A 21 -6.34 -2.02 4.43
CA LEU A 21 -5.40 -0.93 4.15
C LEU A 21 -5.46 -0.50 2.68
N HIS A 22 -5.78 0.77 2.45
CA HIS A 22 -5.64 1.41 1.14
C HIS A 22 -4.34 2.20 1.07
N THR A 23 -3.50 1.94 0.06
CA THR A 23 -2.19 2.58 -0.07
C THR A 23 -1.77 2.79 -1.52
N ALA A 24 -0.92 3.80 -1.77
CA ALA A 24 -0.23 4.00 -3.05
C ALA A 24 1.21 3.44 -3.04
N GLY A 25 1.64 2.81 -1.93
CA GLY A 25 2.98 2.21 -1.80
C GLY A 25 4.14 3.20 -1.76
N SER A 26 3.89 4.47 -1.42
CA SER A 26 4.93 5.51 -1.40
C SER A 26 5.92 5.37 -0.23
N TYR A 27 5.61 4.53 0.77
CA TYR A 27 6.40 4.33 1.98
C TYR A 27 6.54 2.84 2.32
N PRO A 28 7.47 2.12 1.67
CA PRO A 28 7.59 0.66 1.79
C PRO A 28 7.86 0.20 3.23
N GLN A 29 8.69 0.93 3.97
CA GLN A 29 9.07 0.56 5.33
C GLN A 29 7.86 0.58 6.27
N LEU A 30 7.04 1.63 6.21
CA LEU A 30 5.81 1.70 7.00
C LEU A 30 4.77 0.69 6.56
N LEU A 31 4.70 0.39 5.26
CA LEU A 31 3.80 -0.64 4.76
C LEU A 31 4.18 -2.00 5.36
N GLN A 32 5.47 -2.36 5.37
CA GLN A 32 5.95 -3.60 5.98
C GLN A 32 5.59 -3.71 7.46
N GLU A 33 5.69 -2.62 8.21
CA GLU A 33 5.28 -2.58 9.63
C GLU A 33 3.76 -2.74 9.81
N ALA A 34 2.96 -2.30 8.84
CA ALA A 34 1.49 -2.39 8.85
C ALA A 34 0.94 -3.76 8.46
N LEU A 35 1.62 -4.50 7.58
CA LEU A 35 1.12 -5.76 7.00
C LEU A 35 0.67 -6.80 8.04
N PRO A 36 1.37 -7.03 9.16
CA PRO A 36 0.94 -8.01 10.17
C PRO A 36 -0.39 -7.68 10.86
N TRP A 37 -0.88 -6.45 10.73
CA TRP A 37 -2.04 -5.95 11.47
C TRP A 37 -3.30 -5.84 10.61
N VAL A 38 -3.20 -6.09 9.30
CA VAL A 38 -4.30 -5.88 8.34
C VAL A 38 -4.71 -7.21 7.72
N ASP A 39 -6.00 -7.33 7.38
CA ASP A 39 -6.56 -8.56 6.83
C ASP A 39 -6.61 -8.53 5.30
N TRP A 40 -6.61 -7.33 4.71
CA TRP A 40 -6.58 -7.14 3.27
C TRP A 40 -5.88 -5.83 2.87
N VAL A 41 -5.17 -5.83 1.74
CA VAL A 41 -4.50 -4.65 1.18
C VAL A 41 -5.03 -4.33 -0.21
N ALA A 42 -5.48 -3.10 -0.42
CA ALA A 42 -5.75 -2.56 -1.74
C ALA A 42 -4.67 -1.52 -2.09
N MET A 43 -3.86 -1.84 -3.09
CA MET A 43 -2.75 -0.98 -3.52
C MET A 43 -2.96 -0.45 -4.93
N ASP A 44 -2.80 0.86 -5.09
CA ASP A 44 -2.87 1.52 -6.40
C ASP A 44 -1.50 1.57 -7.07
N ILE A 45 -1.44 1.09 -8.31
CA ILE A 45 -0.29 1.23 -9.22
C ILE A 45 -0.62 2.34 -10.21
N LYS A 46 0.19 3.40 -10.24
CA LYS A 46 -0.08 4.63 -11.02
C LYS A 46 0.31 4.54 -12.49
N GLY A 47 0.28 3.33 -13.08
CA GLY A 47 0.59 3.08 -14.48
C GLY A 47 1.99 2.51 -14.70
N GLU A 48 2.56 2.80 -15.88
CA GLU A 48 3.86 2.27 -16.28
C GLU A 48 4.99 2.78 -15.39
N TRP A 49 5.90 1.86 -15.03
CA TRP A 49 7.01 2.19 -14.15
C TRP A 49 7.95 3.26 -14.70
N ALA A 50 8.10 3.34 -16.03
CA ALA A 50 8.94 4.34 -16.69
C ALA A 50 8.37 5.76 -16.53
N HIS A 51 7.05 5.90 -16.51
CA HIS A 51 6.34 7.17 -16.39
C HIS A 51 5.83 7.46 -14.96
N TYR A 52 6.05 6.53 -14.03
CA TYR A 52 5.56 6.65 -12.65
C TYR A 52 6.01 7.95 -11.94
N PRO A 53 7.27 8.40 -12.07
CA PRO A 53 7.69 9.68 -11.49
C PRO A 53 6.96 10.89 -12.09
N GLU A 54 6.62 10.83 -13.38
CA GLU A 54 5.86 11.88 -14.07
C GLU A 54 4.42 11.93 -13.56
N VAL A 55 3.78 10.77 -13.42
CA VAL A 55 2.40 10.66 -12.91
C VAL A 55 2.29 11.06 -11.44
N THR A 56 3.28 10.72 -10.62
CA THR A 56 3.25 10.96 -9.17
C THR A 56 3.90 12.27 -8.73
N GLY A 57 4.65 12.94 -9.61
CA GLY A 57 5.41 14.15 -9.29
C GLY A 57 6.56 13.91 -8.29
N ALA A 58 6.96 12.65 -8.06
CA ALA A 58 7.96 12.29 -7.07
C ALA A 58 9.07 11.43 -7.67
N ALA A 59 10.32 11.85 -7.48
CA ALA A 59 11.49 11.05 -7.83
C ALA A 59 11.50 9.74 -7.03
N ASN A 60 11.98 8.68 -7.67
CA ASN A 60 12.10 7.31 -7.12
C ASN A 60 10.76 6.67 -6.70
N SER A 61 9.64 7.20 -7.17
CA SER A 61 8.30 6.71 -6.82
C SER A 61 8.01 5.32 -7.42
N ALA A 62 8.56 5.02 -8.59
CA ALA A 62 8.45 3.70 -9.23
C ALA A 62 9.10 2.62 -8.36
N GLU A 63 10.31 2.89 -7.87
CA GLU A 63 11.11 1.97 -7.04
C GLU A 63 10.41 1.70 -5.72
N LYS A 64 9.92 2.74 -5.04
CA LYS A 64 9.17 2.60 -3.78
C LYS A 64 7.87 1.84 -3.99
N ALA A 65 7.12 2.13 -5.05
CA ALA A 65 5.91 1.40 -5.35
C ALA A 65 6.20 -0.08 -5.64
N ARG A 66 7.28 -0.40 -6.38
CA ARG A 66 7.71 -1.79 -6.60
C ARG A 66 8.10 -2.50 -5.31
N GLU A 67 8.91 -1.87 -4.46
CA GLU A 67 9.29 -2.43 -3.15
C GLU A 67 8.05 -2.74 -2.30
N SER A 68 7.07 -1.83 -2.32
CA SER A 68 5.79 -2.01 -1.63
C SER A 68 4.97 -3.17 -2.21
N VAL A 69 4.91 -3.33 -3.54
CA VAL A 69 4.25 -4.47 -4.18
C VAL A 69 4.89 -5.79 -3.76
N GLU A 70 6.21 -5.87 -3.76
CA GLU A 70 6.92 -7.09 -3.37
C GLU A 70 6.71 -7.40 -1.88
N ALA A 71 6.71 -6.39 -1.00
CA ALA A 71 6.37 -6.56 0.41
C ALA A 71 4.94 -7.11 0.59
N VAL A 72 3.95 -6.57 -0.12
CA VAL A 72 2.56 -7.06 -0.06
C VAL A 72 2.47 -8.50 -0.53
N LYS A 73 3.08 -8.86 -1.66
CA LYS A 73 3.09 -10.24 -2.17
C LYS A 73 3.75 -11.22 -1.19
N ALA A 74 4.85 -10.80 -0.56
CA ALA A 74 5.59 -11.63 0.38
C ALA A 74 4.89 -11.80 1.74
N SER A 75 3.94 -10.92 2.08
CA SER A 75 3.31 -10.90 3.40
C SER A 75 2.34 -12.05 3.68
N GLY A 76 1.81 -12.69 2.64
CA GLY A 76 0.73 -13.67 2.76
C GLY A 76 -0.64 -13.06 3.11
N VAL A 77 -0.74 -11.74 3.28
CA VAL A 77 -2.01 -11.02 3.44
C VAL A 77 -2.76 -11.03 2.10
N ALA A 78 -4.09 -11.17 2.13
CA ALA A 78 -4.88 -11.08 0.91
C ALA A 78 -4.77 -9.66 0.31
N TYR A 79 -4.70 -9.53 -1.01
CA TYR A 79 -4.49 -8.21 -1.64
C TYR A 79 -5.16 -8.05 -3.00
N GLU A 80 -5.30 -6.79 -3.42
CA GLU A 80 -5.66 -6.37 -4.77
C GLU A 80 -4.69 -5.27 -5.23
N LEU A 81 -4.15 -5.43 -6.44
CA LEU A 81 -3.34 -4.40 -7.12
C LEU A 81 -4.19 -3.77 -8.21
N ARG A 82 -4.41 -2.45 -8.12
CA ARG A 82 -5.25 -1.69 -9.05
C ARG A 82 -4.37 -0.85 -9.95
N VAL A 83 -4.29 -1.21 -11.23
CA VAL A 83 -3.53 -0.45 -12.22
C VAL A 83 -4.40 0.69 -12.74
N LEU A 84 -3.97 1.92 -12.51
CA LEU A 84 -4.58 3.10 -13.09
C LEU A 84 -3.92 3.37 -14.43
N GLU A 85 -4.60 3.07 -15.52
CA GLU A 85 -4.17 3.52 -16.84
C GLU A 85 -4.46 5.01 -16.96
N GLY A 86 -3.41 5.81 -17.19
CA GLY A 86 -3.56 7.21 -17.55
C GLY A 86 -4.21 7.29 -18.93
N VAL A 87 -5.23 8.12 -19.07
CA VAL A 87 -5.80 8.43 -20.39
C VAL A 87 -4.71 9.16 -21.19
N GLY A 88 -4.21 8.52 -22.24
CA GLY A 88 -3.25 9.10 -23.18
C GLY A 88 -3.84 10.23 -24.01
#